data_AF-A0A8T5TMN7-F1
#
_entry.id   AF-A0A8T5TMN7-F1
#
_cell.length_a   1.000
_cell.length_b   1.000
_cell.length_c   1.000
_cell.angle_alpha   90.00
_cell.angle_beta   90.00
_cell.angle_gamma   90.00
#
_symmetry.space_group_name_H-M   'P 1'
#
loop_
_entity.id
_entity.type
_entity.pdbx_description
1 polymer ?
#
loop_
_entity_poly.entity_id
_entity_poly.type
_entity_poly.pdbx_seq_one_letter_code
_entity_poly.pdbx_strand_id
1 'polypeptide(L)' 'MSKEFKYGIDHLTPNLALQIANREIRGIFTEEVKSKVIKNYETVQKIAKGKKLVYSINTGVGSLCTT' A
#
# COMPACT_ATOMS: atom_id res chain seq x y z
N MET A 1 5.26 0.16 -28.27
CA MET A 1 4.60 -0.64 -27.22
C MET A 1 4.67 0.16 -25.93
N SER A 2 3.53 0.48 -25.31
CA SER A 2 3.52 1.16 -24.00
C SER A 2 4.08 0.19 -22.96
N LYS A 3 5.16 0.56 -22.29
CA LYS A 3 5.72 -0.21 -21.17
C LYS A 3 4.91 0.18 -19.93
N GLU A 4 4.05 -0.70 -19.45
CA GLU A 4 3.35 -0.48 -18.18
C GLU A 4 4.32 -0.67 -17.00
N PHE A 5 4.14 0.11 -15.93
CA PHE A 5 4.83 -0.08 -14.66
C PHE A 5 3.89 -0.81 -13.69
N LYS A 6 4.31 -1.96 -13.15
CA LYS A 6 3.50 -2.78 -12.24
C LYS A 6 3.79 -2.40 -10.79
N TYR A 7 2.90 -1.62 -10.18
CA TYR A 7 3.03 -1.23 -8.78
C TYR A 7 3.06 -2.46 -7.86
N GLY A 8 3.98 -2.45 -6.89
CA GLY A 8 4.15 -3.56 -5.94
C GLY A 8 4.91 -4.77 -6.49
N ILE A 9 5.37 -4.72 -7.75
CA ILE A 9 6.18 -5.76 -8.41
C ILE A 9 7.47 -5.16 -8.97
N ASP A 10 7.34 -4.14 -9.82
CA ASP A 10 8.50 -3.53 -10.48
C ASP A 10 9.28 -2.61 -9.54
N HIS A 11 10.59 -2.51 -9.78
CA HIS A 11 11.45 -1.60 -9.02
C HIS A 11 11.32 -0.16 -9.56
N LEU A 12 10.81 0.75 -8.73
CA LEU A 12 10.68 2.17 -9.10
C LEU A 12 12.05 2.85 -9.07
N THR A 13 12.45 3.43 -10.20
CA THR A 13 13.63 4.30 -10.30
C THR A 13 13.18 5.76 -10.50
N PRO A 14 14.05 6.76 -10.23
CA PRO A 14 13.71 8.17 -10.47
C PRO A 14 13.25 8.44 -11.92
N ASN A 15 13.90 7.82 -12.90
CA ASN A 15 13.51 7.96 -14.31
C ASN A 15 12.11 7.39 -14.57
N LEU A 16 11.80 6.20 -14.05
CA LEU A 16 10.45 5.61 -14.17
C LEU A 16 9.40 6.47 -13.45
N ALA A 17 9.73 7.03 -12.28
CA ALA A 17 8.84 7.93 -11.56
C ALA A 17 8.51 9.19 -12.38
N LEU A 18 9.51 9.79 -13.03
CA LEU A 18 9.30 10.94 -13.93
C LEU A 18 8.44 10.56 -15.14
N GLN A 19 8.70 9.41 -15.77
CA GLN A 19 7.89 8.93 -16.90
C GLN A 19 6.42 8.68 -16.50
N ILE A 20 6.17 8.12 -15.31
CA ILE A 20 4.81 7.97 -14.77
C ILE A 20 4.18 9.35 -14.54
N ALA A 21 4.89 10.27 -13.89
CA ALA A 21 4.39 11.61 -13.58
C ALA A 21 4.05 12.41 -14.85
N ASN A 22 4.86 12.25 -15.91
CA ASN A 22 4.66 12.87 -17.22
C ASN A 22 3.64 12.13 -18.10
N ARG A 23 3.03 11.03 -17.62
CA ARG A 23 2.08 10.17 -18.36
C ARG A 23 2.67 9.50 -19.62
N GLU A 24 3.99 9.35 -19.67
CA GLU A 24 4.70 8.65 -20.73
C GLU A 24 4.53 7.13 -20.61
N ILE A 25 4.39 6.64 -19.38
CA ILE A 25 4.04 5.25 -19.07
C ILE A 25 2.88 5.17 -18.07
N ARG A 26 2.09 4.09 -18.17
CA ARG A 26 0.95 3.85 -17.26
C ARG A 26 1.39 2.97 -16.10
N GLY A 27 1.06 3.37 -14.88
CA GLY A 27 1.12 2.51 -13.71
C GLY A 27 -0.13 1.64 -13.59
N ILE A 28 0.04 0.34 -13.34
CA ILE A 28 -1.05 -0.60 -13.14
C ILE A 28 -0.87 -1.41 -11.84
N PHE A 29 -1.98 -1.87 -11.28
CA PHE A 29 -1.98 -2.94 -10.28
C PHE A 29 -2.39 -4.24 -10.94
N THR A 30 -1.59 -5.29 -10.77
CA THR A 30 -1.98 -6.65 -11.18
C THR A 30 -3.03 -7.20 -10.23
N GLU A 31 -3.78 -8.23 -10.67
CA GLU A 31 -4.75 -8.91 -9.81
C GLU A 31 -4.10 -9.54 -8.57
N GLU A 32 -2.87 -10.05 -8.71
CA GLU A 32 -2.07 -10.55 -7.59
C GLU A 32 -1.85 -9.47 -6.52
N VAL A 33 -1.41 -8.27 -6.92
CA VAL A 33 -1.15 -7.17 -5.98
C VAL A 33 -2.43 -6.67 -5.35
N LYS A 34 -3.52 -6.54 -6.13
CA LYS A 34 -4.84 -6.17 -5.60
C LYS A 34 -5.30 -7.15 -4.53
N SER A 35 -5.21 -8.46 -4.80
CA SER A 35 -5.58 -9.52 -3.86
C SER A 35 -4.76 -9.43 -2.56
N LYS A 36 -3.44 -9.21 -2.67
CA LYS A 36 -2.57 -9.03 -1.50
C LYS A 36 -2.94 -7.80 -0.67
N VAL A 37 -3.25 -6.67 -1.31
CA VAL A 37 -3.68 -5.44 -0.63
C VAL A 37 -5.00 -5.68 0.12
N ILE A 38 -5.99 -6.29 -0.53
CA ILE A 38 -7.30 -6.60 0.08
C ILE A 38 -7.14 -7.52 1.29
N LYS A 39 -6.34 -8.60 1.16
CA LYS A 39 -6.08 -9.53 2.26
C LYS A 39 -5.41 -8.84 3.46
N ASN A 40 -4.46 -7.94 3.21
CA ASN A 40 -3.81 -7.17 4.27
C ASN A 40 -4.79 -6.20 4.94
N TYR A 41 -5.63 -5.53 4.15
CA TYR A 41 -6.70 -4.68 4.68
C TYR A 41 -7.62 -5.47 5.63
N GLU A 42 -8.13 -6.64 5.21
CA GLU A 42 -8.97 -7.49 6.06
C GLU A 42 -8.26 -7.93 7.35
N THR A 43 -6.96 -8.22 7.25
CA THR A 43 -6.13 -8.57 8.41
C THR A 43 -6.02 -7.41 9.40
N VAL A 44 -5.75 -6.19 8.92
CA VAL A 44 -5.71 -4.98 9.74
C VAL A 44 -7.08 -4.69 10.35
N GLN A 45 -8.18 -4.89 9.62
CA GLN A 45 -9.53 -4.74 10.17
C GLN A 45 -9.81 -5.70 11.34
N LYS A 46 -9.27 -6.92 11.30
CA LYS A 46 -9.36 -7.87 12.43
C LYS A 46 -8.53 -7.40 13.62
N ILE A 47 -7.33 -6.87 13.39
CA ILE A 47 -6.48 -6.29 14.44
C ILE A 47 -7.17 -5.10 15.10
N ALA A 48 -7.73 -4.19 14.30
CA ALA A 48 -8.42 -3.00 14.79
C ALA A 48 -9.57 -3.33 15.76
N LYS A 49 -10.24 -4.49 15.57
CA LYS A 49 -11.33 -4.98 16.43
C LYS A 49 -10.85 -5.92 17.55
N GLY A 50 -9.56 -6.26 17.57
CA GLY A 50 -8.97 -7.20 18.51
C GLY A 50 -8.60 -6.56 19.85
N LYS A 51 -8.39 -7.40 20.86
CA LYS A 51 -8.01 -6.97 22.22
C LYS A 51 -6.50 -6.71 22.39
N LYS A 52 -5.67 -7.29 21.52
CA LYS A 52 -4.22 -7.06 21.55
C LYS A 52 -3.96 -5.65 21.04
N LEU A 53 -3.35 -4.80 21.86
CA LEU A 53 -3.00 -3.44 21.48
C LEU A 53 -1.92 -3.44 20.40
N VAL A 54 -2.13 -2.63 19.38
CA VAL A 54 -1.25 -2.41 18.24
C VAL A 54 -1.23 -0.92 17.93
N TYR A 55 -0.03 -0.35 18.03
CA TYR A 55 0.22 1.09 17.88
C TYR A 55 -0.38 1.65 16.58
N SER A 56 -1.14 2.73 16.70
CA SER A 56 -1.79 3.43 15.58
C SER A 56 -2.79 2.57 14.76
N ILE A 57 -3.20 1.40 15.26
CA ILE A 57 -4.26 0.59 14.65
C ILE A 57 -5.49 0.55 15.57
N ASN A 58 -5.33 0.08 16.81
CA ASN A 58 -6.38 0.11 17.85
C ASN A 58 -5.91 0.82 19.12
N THR A 59 -4.92 1.71 18.97
CA THR A 59 -4.53 2.70 19.96
C THR A 59 -4.46 4.07 19.26
N GLY A 60 -4.37 5.15 20.02
CA GLY A 60 -4.01 6.46 19.50
C GLY A 60 -2.59 6.51 18.92
N VAL A 61 -2.23 7.67 18.38
CA VAL A 61 -0.96 7.95 17.69
C VAL A 61 -0.07 8.87 18.54
N GLY A 62 1.25 8.72 18.45
CA GLY A 62 2.20 9.60 19.12
C GLY A 62 2.03 9.60 20.64
N SER A 63 1.93 10.80 21.24
CA SER A 63 1.70 10.97 22.68
C SER A 63 0.33 10.45 23.15
N LEU A 64 -0.59 10.20 22.23
CA LEU A 64 -1.91 9.62 22.52
C LEU A 64 -1.91 8.09 22.41
N CYS A 65 -0.76 7.42 22.33
CA CYS A 65 -0.71 5.96 22.15
C CYS A 65 -1.31 5.13 23.30
N THR A 66 -1.66 5.78 24.41
CA THR A 66 -2.36 5.18 25.56
C THR A 66 -3.88 5.31 25.48
N THR A 67 -4.43 6.01 24.47
CA THR A 67 -5.88 6.11 24.20
C THR A 67 -6.38 4.95 23.36
#